data_AF-A0A9C5ZKN5-F1
#
_entry.id   AF-A0A9C5ZKN5-F1
#
_cell.length_a   1.000
_cell.length_b   1.000
_cell.length_c   1.000
_cell.angle_alpha   90.00
_cell.angle_beta   90.00
_cell.angle_gamma   90.00
#
_symmetry.space_group_name_H-M   'P 1'
#
loop_
_entity.id
_entity.type
_entity.pdbx_description
1 polymer ?
#
loop_
_entity_poly.entity_id
_entity_poly.type
_entity_poly.pdbx_seq_one_letter_code
_entity_poly.pdbx_strand_id
1 'polypeptide(L)'
;MRDCHLNKMPRGGTTTSRYEEDSENAWNCCSWFEYLLIVILSTVLLIGVLVLTLFWVIFYRGGFAWADSPQLQFNLHPVLMVAGCVTFSGFSILLYRLCRCIKHLYVKLTHMLFHACAIPCIVMAFLAVFESHNLVEPPKPHFYSLHTWLGLITMAMFAVQFIVGFFSFLVLLCCENRTYSCRSAMVPIHASFGLANFMMAVATCVTGLVETERQLVGETGLSTRNSEIEHYIMNSMGVVFVALGIIISVAVRRSNAPATAKVYVTERLEIN
;
A
#
# COMPACT_ATOMS: atom_id res chain seq x y z
N MET A 1 75.13 -7.63 36.77
CA MET A 1 74.80 -8.00 35.38
C MET A 1 73.47 -8.75 35.38
N ARG A 2 72.40 -8.06 35.00
CA ARG A 2 71.16 -8.62 34.44
C ARG A 2 70.44 -7.43 33.80
N ASP A 3 70.41 -7.45 32.47
CA ASP A 3 69.99 -6.35 31.61
C ASP A 3 68.47 -6.13 31.67
N CYS A 4 68.08 -4.88 31.89
CA CYS A 4 66.71 -4.40 31.79
C CYS A 4 66.55 -3.73 30.41
N HIS A 5 65.87 -4.42 29.51
CA HIS A 5 65.58 -3.93 28.16
C HIS A 5 64.19 -3.26 28.12
N LEU A 6 64.17 -2.11 27.42
CA LEU A 6 63.06 -1.49 26.69
C LEU A 6 62.04 -0.64 27.49
N ASN A 7 61.51 0.46 26.99
CA ASN A 7 61.95 1.47 26.02
C ASN A 7 60.96 2.66 26.14
N LYS A 8 61.38 3.83 25.67
CA LYS A 8 60.74 5.16 25.77
C LYS A 8 59.25 5.24 25.40
N MET A 9 58.49 6.04 26.15
CA MET A 9 57.20 6.62 25.73
C MET A 9 57.37 7.59 24.55
N PRO A 10 56.41 7.66 23.61
CA PRO A 10 56.11 8.87 22.88
C PRO A 10 54.83 9.55 23.40
N ARG A 11 54.92 10.88 23.55
CA ARG A 11 53.83 11.81 23.84
C ARG A 11 52.91 11.98 22.62
N GLY A 12 51.62 12.20 22.91
CA GLY A 12 50.79 13.23 22.27
C GLY A 12 50.40 13.02 20.81
N GLY A 13 49.14 12.63 20.60
CA GLY A 13 48.46 12.70 19.31
C GLY A 13 47.00 12.29 19.47
N THR A 14 46.14 13.20 19.95
CA THR A 14 44.69 13.07 19.86
C THR A 14 44.27 13.18 18.40
N THR A 15 44.25 12.06 17.68
CA THR A 15 43.43 11.91 16.47
C THR A 15 42.04 11.49 16.92
N THR A 16 41.19 12.47 17.21
CA THR A 16 39.74 12.30 17.13
C THR A 16 39.40 11.94 15.69
N SER A 17 39.39 10.64 15.38
CA SER A 17 38.77 10.13 14.16
C SER A 17 37.28 10.40 14.28
N ARG A 18 36.87 11.51 13.68
CA ARG A 18 35.50 11.96 13.53
C ARG A 18 34.72 10.84 12.83
N TYR A 19 33.78 10.21 13.54
CA TYR A 19 32.79 9.25 13.04
C TYR A 19 31.79 9.89 12.05
N GLU A 20 32.27 10.62 11.04
CA GLU A 20 31.40 11.29 10.04
C GLU A 20 31.55 10.77 8.60
N GLU A 21 32.34 9.73 8.36
CA GLU A 21 32.43 9.10 7.02
C GLU A 21 32.04 7.61 7.07
N ASP A 22 30.80 7.32 7.43
CA ASP A 22 30.19 6.05 7.05
C ASP A 22 29.88 6.08 5.55
N SER A 23 30.81 5.56 4.74
CA SER A 23 30.63 5.32 3.30
C SER A 23 29.45 4.36 2.98
N GLU A 24 28.88 3.70 3.99
CA GLU A 24 27.67 2.87 3.86
C GLU A 24 26.36 3.68 3.71
N ASN A 25 26.39 4.99 4.00
CA ASN A 25 25.25 5.91 3.81
C ASN A 25 25.39 6.83 2.59
N ALA A 26 26.46 6.69 1.80
CA ALA A 26 26.67 7.45 0.58
C ALA A 26 25.74 6.92 -0.53
N TRP A 27 24.52 7.43 -0.57
CA TRP A 27 23.62 7.18 -1.69
C TRP A 27 24.20 7.83 -2.96
N ASN A 28 24.56 7.02 -3.95
CA ASN A 28 24.87 7.56 -5.27
C ASN A 28 23.66 8.34 -5.82
N CYS A 29 23.91 9.42 -6.57
CA CYS A 29 22.87 10.29 -7.14
C CYS A 29 21.76 9.51 -7.87
N CYS A 30 22.13 8.44 -8.59
CA CYS A 30 21.20 7.55 -9.26
C CYS A 30 20.24 6.83 -8.29
N SER A 31 20.74 6.36 -7.13
CA SER A 31 19.90 5.72 -6.11
C SER A 31 18.92 6.70 -5.47
N TRP A 32 19.34 7.95 -5.26
CA TRP A 32 18.47 9.02 -4.74
C TRP A 32 17.38 9.38 -5.74
N PHE A 33 17.76 9.61 -7.00
CA PHE A 33 16.84 9.90 -8.08
C PHE A 33 15.84 8.78 -8.27
N GLU A 34 16.29 7.52 -8.26
CA GLU A 34 15.41 6.36 -8.40
C GLU A 34 14.43 6.21 -7.24
N TYR A 35 14.88 6.38 -5.99
CA TYR A 35 14.00 6.34 -4.83
C TYR A 35 12.96 7.47 -4.86
N LEU A 36 13.39 8.69 -5.18
CA LEU A 36 12.48 9.83 -5.31
C LEU A 36 11.49 9.57 -6.44
N LEU A 37 11.94 9.04 -7.57
CA LEU A 37 11.07 8.65 -8.69
C LEU A 37 10.05 7.62 -8.24
N ILE A 38 10.46 6.49 -7.65
CA ILE A 38 9.54 5.42 -7.22
C ILE A 38 8.50 5.95 -6.22
N VAL A 39 8.93 6.70 -5.21
CA VAL A 39 8.07 7.17 -4.12
C VAL A 39 7.13 8.29 -4.59
N ILE A 40 7.65 9.29 -5.29
CA ILE A 40 6.87 10.42 -5.80
C ILE A 40 5.90 9.93 -6.88
N LEU A 41 6.38 9.13 -7.84
CA LEU A 41 5.53 8.59 -8.90
C LEU A 41 4.42 7.71 -8.32
N SER A 42 4.72 6.80 -7.39
CA SER A 42 3.67 5.98 -6.75
C SER A 42 2.64 6.86 -6.03
N THR A 43 3.08 7.88 -5.30
CA THR A 43 2.20 8.79 -4.57
C THR A 43 1.28 9.57 -5.51
N VAL A 44 1.84 10.12 -6.59
CA VAL A 44 1.08 10.85 -7.62
C VAL A 44 0.08 9.92 -8.30
N LEU A 45 0.48 8.70 -8.65
CA LEU A 45 -0.41 7.73 -9.29
C LEU A 45 -1.53 7.23 -8.35
N LEU A 46 -1.25 7.00 -7.06
CA LEU A 46 -2.24 6.58 -6.07
C LEU A 46 -3.33 7.63 -5.85
N ILE A 47 -2.95 8.91 -5.80
CA ILE A 47 -3.90 10.03 -5.69
C ILE A 47 -4.60 10.24 -7.03
N GLY A 48 -3.82 10.26 -8.12
CA GLY A 48 -4.30 10.52 -9.47
C GLY A 48 -5.38 9.52 -9.90
N VAL A 49 -5.21 8.24 -9.62
CA VAL A 49 -6.22 7.23 -10.00
C VAL A 49 -7.51 7.36 -9.18
N LEU A 50 -7.42 7.73 -7.90
CA LEU A 50 -8.60 8.00 -7.09
C LEU A 50 -9.36 9.23 -7.60
N VAL A 51 -8.65 10.33 -7.88
CA VAL A 51 -9.24 11.54 -8.45
C VAL A 51 -9.85 11.27 -9.81
N LEU A 52 -9.17 10.48 -10.66
CA LEU A 52 -9.69 10.10 -11.98
C LEU A 52 -10.94 9.22 -11.86
N THR A 53 -10.99 8.31 -10.88
CA THR A 53 -12.18 7.48 -10.60
C THR A 53 -13.36 8.36 -10.16
N LEU A 54 -13.11 9.32 -9.27
CA LEU A 54 -14.12 10.29 -8.83
C LEU A 54 -14.61 11.15 -9.99
N PHE A 55 -13.69 11.66 -10.81
CA PHE A 55 -14.02 12.45 -11.99
C PHE A 55 -14.88 11.63 -12.96
N TRP A 56 -14.48 10.40 -13.27
CA TRP A 56 -15.24 9.49 -14.11
C TRP A 56 -16.67 9.32 -13.60
N VAL A 57 -16.83 8.96 -12.32
CA VAL A 57 -18.15 8.69 -11.75
C VAL A 57 -19.03 9.94 -11.67
N ILE A 58 -18.48 11.08 -11.24
CA ILE A 58 -19.26 12.31 -11.07
C ILE A 58 -19.70 12.87 -12.42
N PHE A 59 -18.79 12.91 -13.41
CA PHE A 59 -19.07 13.57 -14.69
C PHE A 59 -19.76 12.68 -15.71
N TYR A 60 -19.46 11.37 -15.74
CA TYR A 60 -19.99 10.46 -16.75
C TYR A 60 -21.08 9.53 -16.20
N ARG A 61 -21.11 9.27 -14.90
CA ARG A 61 -22.04 8.31 -14.28
C ARG A 61 -23.09 8.94 -13.37
N GLY A 62 -23.16 10.27 -13.31
CA GLY A 62 -24.21 11.00 -12.58
C GLY A 62 -24.00 11.06 -11.07
N GLY A 63 -22.83 10.68 -10.55
CA GLY A 63 -22.49 10.78 -9.14
C GLY A 63 -22.99 9.62 -8.29
N PHE A 64 -23.54 9.93 -7.11
CA PHE A 64 -23.82 8.94 -6.05
C PHE A 64 -25.21 9.11 -5.47
N ALA A 65 -25.84 7.99 -5.12
CA ALA A 65 -27.05 7.96 -4.30
C ALA A 65 -27.03 6.69 -3.43
N TRP A 66 -27.92 6.60 -2.45
CA TRP A 66 -28.14 5.38 -1.67
C TRP A 66 -29.62 5.00 -1.76
N ALA A 67 -29.94 3.75 -2.06
CA ALA A 67 -31.28 3.17 -2.21
C ALA A 67 -32.19 3.77 -3.31
N ASP A 68 -32.14 5.08 -3.56
CA ASP A 68 -33.05 5.78 -4.49
C ASP A 68 -32.78 5.45 -5.97
N SER A 69 -31.53 5.11 -6.30
CA SER A 69 -31.13 4.71 -7.65
C SER A 69 -30.11 3.58 -7.58
N PRO A 70 -30.43 2.38 -8.09
CA PRO A 70 -29.50 1.25 -8.09
C PRO A 70 -28.21 1.56 -8.84
N GLN A 71 -28.28 2.30 -9.95
CA GLN A 71 -27.12 2.68 -10.76
C GLN A 71 -26.21 3.65 -10.01
N LEU A 72 -26.76 4.70 -9.39
CA LEU A 72 -25.98 5.65 -8.61
C LEU A 72 -25.46 5.05 -7.29
N GLN A 73 -26.14 4.04 -6.75
CA GLN A 73 -25.62 3.26 -5.62
C GLN A 73 -24.45 2.39 -6.05
N PHE A 74 -24.54 1.72 -7.21
CA PHE A 74 -23.42 0.96 -7.77
C PHE A 74 -22.16 1.83 -7.95
N ASN A 75 -22.31 3.09 -8.35
CA ASN A 75 -21.19 4.03 -8.53
C ASN A 75 -20.31 4.23 -7.27
N LEU A 76 -20.84 3.97 -6.08
CA LEU A 76 -20.04 3.96 -4.84
C LEU A 76 -18.99 2.85 -4.83
N HIS A 77 -19.29 1.70 -5.46
CA HIS A 77 -18.43 0.54 -5.49
C HIS A 77 -17.02 0.82 -6.06
N PRO A 78 -16.87 1.29 -7.32
CA PRO A 78 -15.54 1.52 -7.88
C PRO A 78 -14.75 2.58 -7.10
N VAL A 79 -15.41 3.68 -6.67
CA VAL A 79 -14.74 4.76 -5.94
C VAL A 79 -14.23 4.29 -4.59
N LEU A 80 -15.06 3.60 -3.81
CA LEU A 80 -14.70 3.12 -2.48
C LEU A 80 -13.71 1.95 -2.54
N MET A 81 -13.80 1.07 -3.55
CA MET A 81 -12.78 0.02 -3.76
C MET A 81 -11.44 0.62 -4.13
N VAL A 82 -11.39 1.62 -5.02
CA VAL A 82 -10.14 2.32 -5.35
C VAL A 82 -9.59 3.05 -4.12
N ALA A 83 -10.43 3.77 -3.38
CA ALA A 83 -10.01 4.47 -2.17
C ALA A 83 -9.42 3.51 -1.11
N GLY A 84 -10.11 2.40 -0.81
CA GLY A 84 -9.69 1.45 0.22
C GLY A 84 -8.59 0.49 -0.22
N CYS A 85 -8.84 -0.30 -1.27
CA CYS A 85 -7.97 -1.37 -1.71
C CYS A 85 -6.73 -0.89 -2.48
N VAL A 86 -6.81 0.27 -3.14
CA VAL A 86 -5.69 0.80 -3.93
C VAL A 86 -5.01 1.96 -3.21
N THR A 87 -5.72 3.05 -2.93
CA THR A 87 -5.09 4.28 -2.41
C THR A 87 -4.63 4.12 -0.96
N PHE A 88 -5.53 3.84 -0.01
CA PHE A 88 -5.15 3.68 1.40
C PHE A 88 -4.19 2.51 1.61
N SER A 89 -4.48 1.36 0.99
CA SER A 89 -3.61 0.19 1.11
C SER A 89 -2.24 0.41 0.44
N GLY A 90 -2.19 1.08 -0.72
CA GLY A 90 -0.93 1.42 -1.41
C GLY A 90 -0.08 2.39 -0.61
N PHE A 91 -0.68 3.46 -0.06
CA PHE A 91 0.02 4.36 0.87
C PHE A 91 0.54 3.61 2.09
N SER A 92 -0.29 2.76 2.69
CA SER A 92 0.08 1.95 3.84
C SER A 92 1.33 1.10 3.59
N ILE A 93 1.40 0.43 2.43
CA ILE A 93 2.55 -0.39 2.02
C ILE A 93 3.81 0.47 1.83
N LEU A 94 3.66 1.69 1.31
CA LEU A 94 4.76 2.62 1.08
C LEU A 94 5.23 3.39 2.33
N LEU A 95 4.49 3.40 3.43
CA LEU A 95 4.79 4.21 4.61
C LEU A 95 6.20 3.98 5.17
N TYR A 96 6.66 2.73 5.25
CA TYR A 96 8.01 2.41 5.72
C TYR A 96 9.12 2.91 4.78
N ARG A 97 8.79 3.22 3.53
CA ARG A 97 9.67 3.92 2.59
C ARG A 97 9.52 5.43 2.70
N LEU A 98 8.31 5.97 2.87
CA LEU A 98 8.04 7.41 2.96
C LEU A 98 8.59 8.03 4.26
N CYS A 99 8.41 7.34 5.39
CA CYS A 99 8.62 7.87 6.73
C CYS A 99 9.92 7.37 7.36
N ARG A 100 11.05 7.43 6.63
CA ARG A 100 12.36 6.91 7.09
C ARG A 100 12.90 7.61 8.35
N CYS A 101 12.60 8.89 8.53
CA CYS A 101 13.08 9.68 9.66
C CYS A 101 12.17 9.60 10.89
N ILE A 102 11.06 8.85 10.81
CA ILE A 102 10.07 8.73 11.88
C ILE A 102 10.36 7.48 12.71
N LYS A 103 10.11 7.53 14.03
CA LYS A 103 10.25 6.35 14.89
C LYS A 103 9.39 5.20 14.34
N HIS A 104 9.98 4.01 14.28
CA HIS A 104 9.37 2.82 13.69
C HIS A 104 7.98 2.47 14.29
N LEU A 105 7.77 2.76 15.58
CA LEU A 105 6.47 2.59 16.23
C LEU A 105 5.38 3.48 15.60
N TYR A 106 5.66 4.75 15.33
CA TYR A 106 4.69 5.64 14.69
C TYR A 106 4.39 5.21 13.27
N VAL A 107 5.40 4.83 12.48
CA VAL A 107 5.20 4.32 11.12
C VAL A 107 4.28 3.09 11.13
N LYS A 108 4.45 2.20 12.11
CA LYS A 108 3.58 1.03 12.29
C LYS A 108 2.15 1.41 12.66
N LEU A 109 1.96 2.35 13.58
CA LEU A 109 0.62 2.82 13.96
C LEU A 109 -0.08 3.48 12.77
N THR A 110 0.63 4.30 11.99
CA THR A 110 0.11 4.90 10.77
C THR A 110 -0.22 3.84 9.72
N HIS A 111 0.61 2.81 9.54
CA HIS A 111 0.32 1.68 8.65
C HIS A 111 -0.97 0.96 9.05
N MET A 112 -1.16 0.68 10.34
CA MET A 112 -2.41 0.11 10.82
C MET A 112 -3.59 1.05 10.59
N LEU A 113 -3.43 2.35 10.85
CA LEU A 113 -4.48 3.36 10.64
C LEU A 113 -4.94 3.41 9.18
N PHE A 114 -4.02 3.44 8.22
CA PHE A 114 -4.38 3.47 6.80
C PHE A 114 -5.18 2.21 6.38
N HIS A 115 -4.75 1.02 6.82
CA HIS A 115 -5.54 -0.20 6.58
C HIS A 115 -6.88 -0.19 7.33
N ALA A 116 -6.93 0.37 8.55
CA ALA A 116 -8.19 0.52 9.29
C ALA A 116 -9.16 1.47 8.58
N CYS A 117 -8.67 2.55 7.96
CA CYS A 117 -9.46 3.44 7.11
C CYS A 117 -9.95 2.77 5.82
N ALA A 118 -9.22 1.78 5.30
CA ALA A 118 -9.66 1.02 4.12
C ALA A 118 -10.85 0.09 4.42
N ILE A 119 -10.99 -0.42 5.67
CA ILE A 119 -12.08 -1.32 6.06
C ILE A 119 -13.47 -0.74 5.78
N PRO A 120 -13.86 0.45 6.28
CA PRO A 120 -15.18 0.99 6.02
C PRO A 120 -15.41 1.26 4.53
N CYS A 121 -14.39 1.67 3.77
CA CYS A 121 -14.51 1.82 2.31
C CYS A 121 -14.87 0.49 1.65
N ILE A 122 -14.15 -0.59 1.95
CA ILE A 122 -14.37 -1.92 1.37
C ILE A 122 -15.75 -2.46 1.74
N VAL A 123 -16.16 -2.34 3.01
CA VAL A 123 -17.46 -2.80 3.49
C VAL A 123 -18.58 -2.04 2.79
N MET A 124 -18.53 -0.71 2.76
CA MET A 124 -19.55 0.11 2.11
C MET A 124 -19.60 -0.14 0.59
N ALA A 125 -18.45 -0.32 -0.07
CA ALA A 125 -18.38 -0.67 -1.48
C ALA A 125 -19.04 -2.01 -1.81
N PHE A 126 -18.84 -3.01 -0.95
CA PHE A 126 -19.44 -4.33 -1.10
C PHE A 126 -20.95 -4.30 -0.87
N LEU A 127 -21.41 -3.60 0.16
CA LEU A 127 -22.85 -3.41 0.42
C LEU A 127 -23.52 -2.67 -0.73
N ALA A 128 -22.89 -1.61 -1.25
CA ALA A 128 -23.42 -0.83 -2.36
C ALA A 128 -23.65 -1.67 -3.62
N VAL A 129 -22.69 -2.51 -4.02
CA VAL A 129 -22.89 -3.40 -5.18
C VAL A 129 -23.93 -4.48 -4.89
N PHE A 130 -23.90 -5.08 -3.71
CA PHE A 130 -24.83 -6.15 -3.33
C PHE A 130 -26.29 -5.67 -3.33
N GLU A 131 -26.56 -4.52 -2.71
CA GLU A 131 -27.88 -3.91 -2.71
C GLU A 131 -28.29 -3.41 -4.10
N SER A 132 -27.39 -2.77 -4.85
CA SER A 132 -27.70 -2.31 -6.21
C SER A 132 -28.16 -3.45 -7.13
N HIS A 133 -27.56 -4.64 -7.02
CA HIS A 133 -27.95 -5.80 -7.80
C HIS A 133 -29.34 -6.33 -7.43
N ASN A 134 -29.72 -6.23 -6.14
CA ASN A 134 -31.04 -6.63 -5.65
C ASN A 134 -32.14 -5.63 -6.02
N LEU A 135 -31.81 -4.35 -6.13
CA LEU A 135 -32.77 -3.27 -6.40
C LEU A 135 -33.09 -3.06 -7.89
N VAL A 136 -32.26 -3.59 -8.81
CA VAL A 136 -32.55 -3.56 -10.25
C VAL A 136 -33.64 -4.59 -10.58
N GLU A 137 -34.53 -4.26 -11.52
CA GLU A 137 -35.59 -5.16 -11.99
C GLU A 137 -35.35 -5.58 -13.46
N PRO A 138 -35.17 -6.89 -13.75
CA PRO A 138 -35.06 -8.00 -12.80
C PRO A 138 -33.71 -7.98 -12.03
N PRO A 139 -33.64 -8.60 -10.83
CA PRO A 139 -32.41 -8.63 -10.04
C PRO A 139 -31.23 -9.22 -10.80
N LYS A 140 -30.05 -8.59 -10.66
CA LYS A 140 -28.81 -9.09 -11.25
C LYS A 140 -28.28 -10.28 -10.45
N PRO A 141 -27.80 -11.36 -11.12
CA PRO A 141 -27.19 -12.48 -10.42
C PRO A 141 -25.91 -12.06 -9.69
N HIS A 142 -25.67 -12.67 -8.53
CA HIS A 142 -24.47 -12.45 -7.72
C HIS A 142 -23.37 -13.46 -8.03
N PHE A 143 -22.11 -13.07 -7.77
CA PHE A 143 -20.93 -13.97 -7.72
C PHE A 143 -20.65 -14.82 -8.98
N TYR A 144 -21.16 -14.42 -10.15
CA TYR A 144 -20.97 -15.18 -11.39
C TYR A 144 -19.70 -14.76 -12.16
N SER A 145 -19.18 -13.55 -11.94
CA SER A 145 -18.08 -12.99 -12.73
C SER A 145 -16.71 -13.27 -12.10
N LEU A 146 -15.66 -13.34 -12.92
CA LEU A 146 -14.28 -13.48 -12.44
C LEU A 146 -13.88 -12.35 -11.48
N HIS A 147 -14.35 -11.13 -11.76
CA HIS A 147 -14.13 -9.97 -10.90
C HIS A 147 -14.63 -10.23 -9.48
N THR A 148 -15.86 -10.77 -9.31
CA THR A 148 -16.39 -11.03 -7.97
C THR A 148 -15.62 -12.12 -7.22
N TRP A 149 -15.17 -13.18 -7.89
CA TRP A 149 -14.35 -14.23 -7.26
C TRP A 149 -13.00 -13.69 -6.79
N LEU A 150 -12.31 -12.91 -7.64
CA LEU A 150 -11.05 -12.24 -7.25
C LEU A 150 -11.29 -11.23 -6.11
N GLY A 151 -12.41 -10.50 -6.16
CA GLY A 151 -12.79 -9.54 -5.12
C GLY A 151 -13.03 -10.20 -3.77
N LEU A 152 -13.78 -11.31 -3.71
CA LEU A 152 -14.00 -12.05 -2.47
C LEU A 152 -12.69 -12.59 -1.88
N ILE A 153 -11.81 -13.14 -2.71
CA ILE A 153 -10.48 -13.61 -2.27
C ILE A 153 -9.66 -12.45 -1.72
N THR A 154 -9.65 -11.30 -2.43
CA THR A 154 -8.92 -10.09 -2.00
C THR A 154 -9.44 -9.57 -0.66
N MET A 155 -10.77 -9.49 -0.48
CA MET A 155 -11.38 -9.04 0.78
C MET A 155 -11.08 -9.99 1.93
N ALA A 156 -11.14 -11.31 1.70
CA ALA A 156 -10.81 -12.31 2.69
C ALA A 156 -9.33 -12.26 3.09
N MET A 157 -8.43 -12.19 2.10
CA MET A 157 -6.98 -12.03 2.32
C MET A 157 -6.67 -10.75 3.08
N PHE A 158 -7.33 -9.63 2.74
CA PHE A 158 -7.20 -8.36 3.45
C PHE A 158 -7.59 -8.49 4.93
N ALA A 159 -8.77 -9.08 5.21
CA ALA A 159 -9.26 -9.25 6.58
C ALA A 159 -8.33 -10.13 7.42
N VAL A 160 -7.91 -11.28 6.88
CA VAL A 160 -6.93 -12.15 7.55
C VAL A 160 -5.63 -11.40 7.80
N GLN A 161 -5.13 -10.63 6.83
CA GLN A 161 -3.90 -9.88 7.01
C GLN A 161 -3.98 -8.77 8.05
N PHE A 162 -5.11 -8.07 8.10
CA PHE A 162 -5.34 -7.04 9.10
C PHE A 162 -5.36 -7.64 10.50
N ILE A 163 -6.09 -8.74 10.70
CA ILE A 163 -6.19 -9.45 11.98
C ILE A 163 -4.81 -9.98 12.40
N VAL A 164 -4.15 -10.75 11.54
CA VAL A 164 -2.83 -11.34 11.83
C VAL A 164 -1.79 -10.26 12.10
N GLY A 165 -1.79 -9.18 11.31
CA GLY A 165 -0.90 -8.04 11.47
C GLY A 165 -1.14 -7.31 12.79
N PHE A 166 -2.40 -7.06 13.16
CA PHE A 166 -2.76 -6.43 14.43
C PHE A 166 -2.26 -7.24 15.62
N PHE A 167 -2.56 -8.54 15.67
CA PHE A 167 -2.12 -9.37 16.79
C PHE A 167 -0.60 -9.51 16.82
N SER A 168 0.03 -9.82 15.68
CA SER A 168 1.47 -10.08 15.60
C SER A 168 2.32 -8.83 15.86
N PHE A 169 1.93 -7.66 15.35
CA PHE A 169 2.78 -6.47 15.37
C PHE A 169 2.30 -5.35 16.29
N LEU A 170 1.14 -5.46 16.94
CA LEU A 170 0.70 -4.54 18.01
C LEU A 170 0.46 -5.26 19.33
N VAL A 171 -0.41 -6.27 19.38
CA VAL A 171 -0.76 -6.93 20.66
C VAL A 171 0.46 -7.64 21.27
N LEU A 172 1.21 -8.39 20.47
CA LEU A 172 2.40 -9.09 20.97
C LEU A 172 3.56 -8.16 21.37
N LEU A 173 3.50 -6.85 21.10
CA LEU A 173 4.51 -5.90 21.61
C LEU A 173 4.44 -5.75 23.12
N CYS A 174 3.28 -5.96 23.74
CA CYS A 174 3.14 -5.88 25.20
C CYS A 174 4.05 -6.88 25.94
N CYS A 175 4.47 -7.97 25.28
CA CYS A 175 5.34 -9.01 25.82
C CYS A 175 6.61 -9.21 24.98
N GLU A 176 7.27 -8.11 24.57
CA GLU A 176 8.32 -8.10 23.55
C GLU A 176 9.41 -9.17 23.73
N ASN A 177 9.94 -9.33 24.94
CA ASN A 177 11.03 -10.28 25.21
C ASN A 177 10.65 -11.75 24.97
N ARG A 178 9.37 -12.11 25.06
CA ARG A 178 8.88 -13.50 24.92
C ARG A 178 8.36 -13.80 23.52
N THR A 179 7.92 -12.77 22.80
CA THR A 179 7.24 -12.92 21.49
C THR A 179 8.14 -12.59 20.30
N TYR A 180 9.36 -12.08 20.54
CA TYR A 180 10.30 -11.64 19.49
C TYR A 180 10.49 -12.67 18.37
N SER A 181 10.75 -13.94 18.71
CA SER A 181 10.99 -15.00 17.72
C SER A 181 9.81 -15.19 16.77
N CYS A 182 8.59 -15.28 17.33
CA CYS A 182 7.36 -15.40 16.55
C CYS A 182 7.14 -14.16 15.67
N ARG A 183 7.30 -12.95 16.23
CA ARG A 183 7.14 -11.69 15.47
C ARG A 183 8.13 -11.61 14.31
N SER A 184 9.38 -11.97 14.54
CA SER A 184 10.43 -11.94 13.51
C SER A 184 10.13 -12.91 12.36
N ALA A 185 9.61 -14.11 12.66
CA ALA A 185 9.21 -15.07 11.64
C ALA A 185 7.99 -14.59 10.83
N MET A 186 7.09 -13.81 11.43
CA MET A 186 5.89 -13.31 10.76
C MET A 186 6.14 -12.14 9.80
N VAL A 187 7.23 -11.37 9.97
CA VAL A 187 7.55 -10.21 9.10
C VAL A 187 7.57 -10.57 7.60
N PRO A 188 8.37 -11.55 7.13
CA PRO A 188 8.43 -11.87 5.70
C PRO A 188 7.12 -12.43 5.16
N ILE A 189 6.37 -13.18 5.97
CA ILE A 189 5.05 -13.71 5.61
C ILE A 189 4.07 -12.55 5.43
N HIS A 190 3.96 -11.67 6.42
CA HIS A 190 3.08 -10.51 6.37
C HIS A 190 3.41 -9.57 5.21
N ALA A 191 4.69 -9.29 4.97
CA ALA A 191 5.10 -8.45 3.84
C ALA A 191 4.75 -9.08 2.49
N SER A 192 4.99 -10.39 2.33
CA SER A 192 4.73 -11.10 1.06
C SER A 192 3.24 -11.21 0.76
N PHE A 193 2.43 -11.63 1.74
CA PHE A 193 0.99 -11.72 1.57
C PHE A 193 0.33 -10.35 1.46
N GLY A 194 0.88 -9.31 2.11
CA GLY A 194 0.43 -7.93 1.94
C GLY A 194 0.62 -7.44 0.50
N LEU A 195 1.78 -7.72 -0.09
CA LEU A 195 2.04 -7.38 -1.49
C LEU A 195 1.20 -8.22 -2.47
N ALA A 196 1.05 -9.52 -2.21
CA ALA A 196 0.18 -10.39 -3.01
C ALA A 196 -1.28 -9.91 -2.98
N ASN A 197 -1.77 -9.48 -1.82
CA ASN A 197 -3.11 -8.93 -1.68
C ASN A 197 -3.28 -7.60 -2.46
N PHE A 198 -2.27 -6.74 -2.48
CA PHE A 198 -2.29 -5.52 -3.29
C PHE A 198 -2.34 -5.83 -4.80
N MET A 199 -1.59 -6.84 -5.27
CA MET A 199 -1.66 -7.30 -6.66
C MET A 199 -3.03 -7.89 -7.00
N MET A 200 -3.64 -8.64 -6.07
CA MET A 200 -5.02 -9.14 -6.21
C MET A 200 -6.04 -8.00 -6.28
N ALA A 201 -5.87 -6.94 -5.49
CA ALA A 201 -6.69 -5.73 -5.59
C ALA A 201 -6.57 -5.06 -6.96
N VAL A 202 -5.34 -4.93 -7.49
CA VAL A 202 -5.10 -4.41 -8.85
C VAL A 202 -5.80 -5.26 -9.90
N ALA A 203 -5.63 -6.59 -9.85
CA ALA A 203 -6.28 -7.51 -10.79
C ALA A 203 -7.82 -7.43 -10.69
N THR A 204 -8.35 -7.31 -9.48
CA THR A 204 -9.79 -7.14 -9.22
C THR A 204 -10.30 -5.81 -9.79
N CYS A 205 -9.57 -4.70 -9.63
CA CYS A 205 -9.96 -3.41 -10.19
C CYS A 205 -9.96 -3.44 -11.72
N VAL A 206 -8.92 -4.02 -12.34
CA VAL A 206 -8.83 -4.13 -13.81
C VAL A 206 -9.96 -5.00 -14.37
N THR A 207 -10.23 -6.16 -13.76
CA THR A 207 -11.35 -7.01 -14.18
C THR A 207 -12.71 -6.35 -13.96
N GLY A 208 -12.88 -5.55 -12.91
CA GLY A 208 -14.09 -4.76 -12.65
C GLY A 208 -14.31 -3.64 -13.66
N LEU A 209 -13.24 -2.96 -14.09
CA LEU A 209 -13.30 -1.99 -15.19
C LEU A 209 -13.72 -2.65 -16.50
N VAL A 210 -13.13 -3.79 -16.85
CA VAL A 210 -13.50 -4.54 -18.06
C VAL A 210 -14.94 -5.02 -18.01
N GLU A 211 -15.43 -5.49 -16.85
CA GLU A 211 -16.82 -5.86 -16.68
C GLU A 211 -17.75 -4.65 -16.82
N THR A 212 -17.39 -3.50 -16.23
CA THR A 212 -18.14 -2.25 -16.36
C THR A 212 -18.21 -1.84 -17.83
N GLU A 213 -17.07 -1.71 -18.51
CA GLU A 213 -16.98 -1.38 -19.94
C GLU A 213 -17.93 -2.22 -20.80
N ARG A 214 -17.98 -3.54 -20.57
CA ARG A 214 -18.88 -4.46 -21.27
C ARG A 214 -20.35 -4.15 -21.01
N GLN A 215 -20.70 -3.75 -19.80
CA GLN A 215 -22.08 -3.37 -19.44
C GLN A 215 -22.49 -2.02 -20.05
N LEU A 216 -21.53 -1.15 -20.37
CA LEU A 216 -21.77 0.16 -20.97
C LEU A 216 -21.98 0.09 -22.49
N VAL A 217 -21.62 -1.03 -23.13
CA VAL A 217 -21.79 -1.19 -24.58
C VAL A 217 -23.27 -1.09 -24.96
N GLY A 218 -23.60 -0.12 -25.80
CA GLY A 218 -24.97 0.11 -26.29
C GLY A 218 -25.81 1.03 -25.40
N GLU A 219 -25.25 1.59 -24.34
CA GLU A 219 -25.91 2.62 -23.54
C GLU A 219 -26.08 3.91 -24.35
N THR A 220 -27.30 4.47 -24.36
CA THR A 220 -27.66 5.66 -25.16
C THR A 220 -27.69 6.97 -24.35
N GLY A 221 -27.34 6.91 -23.06
CA GLY A 221 -27.39 8.06 -22.14
C GLY A 221 -26.33 9.13 -22.41
N LEU A 222 -25.23 8.79 -23.09
CA LEU A 222 -24.15 9.71 -23.43
C LEU A 222 -24.05 9.89 -24.95
N SER A 223 -23.63 11.07 -25.40
CA SER A 223 -23.23 11.27 -26.80
C SER A 223 -22.07 10.37 -27.18
N THR A 224 -21.97 9.96 -28.45
CA THR A 224 -20.90 9.09 -28.96
C THR A 224 -19.51 9.59 -28.55
N ARG A 225 -19.24 10.89 -28.70
CA ARG A 225 -17.96 11.49 -28.31
C ARG A 225 -17.69 11.38 -26.81
N ASN A 226 -18.69 11.58 -25.96
CA ASN A 226 -18.49 11.49 -24.51
C ASN A 226 -18.27 10.04 -24.06
N SER A 227 -18.98 9.07 -24.68
CA SER A 227 -18.74 7.65 -24.46
C SER A 227 -17.31 7.26 -24.87
N GLU A 228 -16.81 7.72 -26.02
CA GLU A 228 -15.42 7.48 -26.43
C GLU A 228 -14.40 8.03 -25.40
N ILE A 229 -14.60 9.26 -24.92
CA ILE A 229 -13.72 9.88 -23.91
C ILE A 229 -13.75 9.08 -22.61
N GLU A 230 -14.93 8.62 -22.20
CA GLU A 230 -15.09 7.80 -21.02
C GLU A 230 -14.30 6.49 -21.09
N HIS A 231 -14.36 5.80 -22.23
CA HIS A 231 -13.58 4.59 -22.47
C HIS A 231 -12.07 4.85 -22.37
N TYR A 232 -11.58 5.99 -22.87
CA TYR A 232 -10.17 6.37 -22.70
C TYR A 232 -9.81 6.63 -21.24
N ILE A 233 -10.70 7.23 -20.46
CA ILE A 233 -10.50 7.46 -19.02
C ILE A 233 -10.42 6.12 -18.27
N MET A 234 -11.37 5.22 -18.49
CA MET A 234 -11.41 3.91 -17.84
C MET A 234 -10.19 3.05 -18.22
N ASN A 235 -9.78 3.05 -19.49
CA ASN A 235 -8.55 2.38 -19.92
C ASN A 235 -7.29 2.99 -19.26
N SER A 236 -7.23 4.32 -19.15
CA SER A 236 -6.12 5.00 -18.48
C SER A 236 -6.04 4.61 -17.00
N MET A 237 -7.19 4.50 -16.31
CA MET A 237 -7.24 3.99 -14.93
C MET A 237 -6.69 2.57 -14.84
N GLY A 238 -7.08 1.68 -15.76
CA GLY A 238 -6.57 0.30 -15.85
C GLY A 238 -5.04 0.25 -15.98
N VAL A 239 -4.47 1.06 -16.88
CA VAL A 239 -3.01 1.18 -17.06
C VAL A 239 -2.34 1.67 -15.78
N VAL A 240 -2.92 2.68 -15.11
CA VAL A 240 -2.38 3.20 -13.85
C VAL A 240 -2.42 2.15 -12.74
N PHE A 241 -3.48 1.34 -12.63
CA PHE A 241 -3.52 0.24 -11.65
C PHE A 241 -2.40 -0.77 -11.87
N VAL A 242 -2.17 -1.19 -13.12
CA VAL A 242 -1.08 -2.12 -13.45
C VAL A 242 0.28 -1.50 -13.14
N ALA A 243 0.50 -0.23 -13.52
CA ALA A 243 1.72 0.50 -13.21
C ALA A 243 1.98 0.58 -11.70
N LEU A 244 0.95 0.90 -10.91
CA LEU A 244 1.02 0.92 -9.44
C LEU A 244 1.41 -0.45 -8.87
N GLY A 245 0.79 -1.53 -9.35
CA GLY A 245 1.13 -2.90 -8.95
C GLY A 245 2.61 -3.21 -9.18
N ILE A 246 3.16 -2.83 -10.34
CA ILE A 246 4.57 -3.03 -10.69
C ILE A 246 5.49 -2.16 -9.82
N ILE A 247 5.25 -0.84 -9.77
CA ILE A 247 6.15 0.11 -9.10
C ILE A 247 6.19 -0.15 -7.59
N ILE A 248 5.04 -0.37 -6.95
CA ILE A 248 4.98 -0.66 -5.50
C ILE A 248 5.64 -2.01 -5.20
N SER A 249 5.46 -3.01 -6.05
CA SER A 249 6.17 -4.30 -5.91
C SER A 249 7.69 -4.15 -5.96
N VAL A 250 8.20 -3.30 -6.86
CA VAL A 250 9.63 -2.98 -6.93
C VAL A 250 10.08 -2.19 -5.69
N ALA A 251 9.29 -1.21 -5.26
CA ALA A 251 9.58 -0.36 -4.10
C ALA A 251 9.73 -1.17 -2.79
N VAL A 252 8.87 -2.17 -2.60
CA VAL A 252 8.89 -3.02 -1.40
C VAL A 252 10.08 -3.97 -1.42
N ARG A 253 10.37 -4.62 -2.56
CA ARG A 253 11.41 -5.65 -2.67
C ARG A 253 12.84 -5.12 -2.68
N ARG A 254 13.06 -3.83 -2.96
CA ARG A 254 14.42 -3.28 -3.04
C ARG A 254 15.10 -3.18 -1.68
N SER A 255 16.28 -3.79 -1.53
CA SER A 255 17.11 -3.76 -0.32
C SER A 255 17.91 -2.46 -0.14
N ASN A 256 18.12 -1.68 -1.21
CA ASN A 256 19.04 -0.53 -1.24
C ASN A 256 18.49 0.76 -0.63
N ALA A 257 17.40 0.70 0.14
CA ALA A 257 17.02 1.81 1.00
C ALA A 257 17.50 1.46 2.41
N PRO A 258 18.53 2.13 2.96
CA PRO A 258 19.08 1.79 4.26
C PRO A 258 17.97 2.01 5.30
N ALA A 259 17.47 0.90 5.83
CA ALA A 259 16.90 0.86 7.16
C ALA A 259 17.98 0.32 8.10
N THR A 260 19.18 0.92 8.08
CA THR A 260 20.18 0.69 9.12
C THR A 260 19.84 1.54 10.32
N ALA A 261 18.71 1.22 10.97
CA ALA A 261 18.51 1.59 12.36
C ALA A 261 19.38 0.68 13.24
N LYS A 262 20.72 0.77 13.11
CA LYS A 262 21.68 0.26 14.09
C LYS A 262 21.74 1.21 15.30
N VAL A 263 20.60 1.55 15.89
CA VAL A 263 20.53 2.49 17.05
C VAL A 263 20.01 1.80 18.33
N TYR A 264 19.95 0.47 18.40
CA TYR A 264 19.43 -0.21 19.62
C TYR A 264 20.33 -1.28 20.25
N VAL A 265 21.58 -1.43 19.80
CA VAL A 265 22.49 -2.43 20.41
C VAL A 265 23.54 -1.79 21.33
N THR A 266 23.91 -0.53 21.13
CA THR A 266 24.95 0.11 21.96
C THR A 266 24.42 0.69 23.27
N GLU A 267 23.16 1.12 23.35
CA GLU A 267 22.61 1.72 24.58
C GLU A 267 22.25 0.69 25.68
N ARG A 268 22.32 -0.62 25.37
CA ARG A 268 22.08 -1.69 26.34
C ARG A 268 23.36 -2.33 26.90
N LEU A 269 24.54 -1.89 26.44
CA LEU A 269 25.84 -2.39 26.89
C LEU A 269 26.60 -1.40 27.78
N GLU A 270 26.10 -0.17 27.95
CA GLU A 270 26.69 0.82 28.88
C GLU A 270 25.96 0.88 30.23
N ILE A 271 24.98 0.00 30.45
CA ILE A 271 24.29 -0.17 31.74
C ILE A 271 24.37 -1.65 32.12
N ASN A 272 25.59 -2.10 32.42
CA ASN A 272 25.88 -3.26 33.28
C ASN A 272 27.28 -3.12 33.86
#